data_AF-A0A543Q551-F1
#
_entry.id   AF-A0A543Q551-F1
#
_cell.length_a   1.000
_cell.length_b   1.000
_cell.length_c   1.000
_cell.angle_alpha   90.00
_cell.angle_beta   90.00
_cell.angle_gamma   90.00
#
_symmetry.space_group_name_H-M   'P 1'
#
loop_
_entity.id
_entity.type
_entity.pdbx_description
1 polymer ?
#
loop_
_entity_poly.entity_id
_entity_poly.type
_entity_poly.pdbx_seq_one_letter_code
_entity_poly.pdbx_strand_id
1 'polypeptide(L)'
;MSNFQYLSFSNPVSPFFALAVILIAIFTAHILNKISPSKKFQKYRSLDGLRGLAAIFVFMHHSSIWYFYKQNHIWAVPPSKLYTQFGQGGVTMFFMMTAFLFWGKVRESSDIDWIKLYSSRIMRLAPLYYFSILILFVFAFFESNNISLYINSLSLKCLLHYFLFSIGGEPNIFGVNNTFVFNAGVTWTLPYLISTMIPLSGASARALVRC
;
A
#
# COMPACT_ATOMS: atom_id res chain seq x y z
N MET A 1 -18.84 6.25 -30.33
CA MET A 1 -18.31 4.92 -30.69
C MET A 1 -17.19 4.41 -29.75
N SER A 2 -16.83 5.11 -28.66
CA SER A 2 -15.73 4.74 -27.74
C SER A 2 -16.12 3.83 -26.55
N ASN A 3 -17.41 3.66 -26.25
CA ASN A 3 -17.83 2.95 -25.02
C ASN A 3 -17.80 1.41 -25.14
N PHE A 4 -17.89 0.84 -26.35
CA PHE A 4 -17.94 -0.62 -26.53
C PHE A 4 -16.57 -1.31 -26.50
N GLN A 5 -15.48 -0.54 -26.66
CA GLN A 5 -14.12 -1.08 -26.67
C GLN A 5 -13.62 -1.50 -25.26
N TYR A 6 -14.29 -1.03 -24.20
CA TYR A 6 -14.02 -1.42 -22.81
C TYR A 6 -14.78 -2.68 -22.35
N LEU A 7 -15.70 -3.20 -23.16
CA LEU A 7 -16.54 -4.36 -22.83
C LEU A 7 -16.00 -5.67 -23.42
N SER A 8 -14.94 -5.64 -24.22
CA SER A 8 -14.33 -6.87 -24.72
C SER A 8 -13.56 -7.59 -23.61
N PHE A 9 -13.64 -8.93 -23.58
CA PHE A 9 -12.91 -9.76 -22.62
C PHE A 9 -11.38 -9.60 -22.75
N SER A 10 -10.90 -9.25 -23.94
CA SER A 10 -9.50 -8.94 -24.22
C SER A 10 -9.01 -7.64 -23.59
N ASN A 11 -9.91 -6.78 -23.11
CA ASN A 11 -9.53 -5.52 -22.49
C ASN A 11 -9.15 -5.75 -21.02
N PRO A 12 -7.91 -5.40 -20.61
CA PRO A 12 -7.40 -5.64 -19.26
C PRO A 12 -8.08 -4.78 -18.18
N VAL A 13 -8.83 -3.76 -18.58
CA VAL A 13 -9.68 -2.96 -17.69
C VAL A 13 -11.18 -3.21 -17.90
N SER A 14 -11.54 -4.35 -18.50
CA SER A 14 -12.93 -4.74 -18.67
C SER A 14 -13.59 -5.10 -17.33
N PRO A 15 -14.88 -4.77 -17.14
CA PRO A 15 -15.63 -5.21 -15.97
C PRO A 15 -15.73 -6.73 -15.82
N PHE A 16 -15.71 -7.47 -16.94
CA PHE A 16 -15.75 -8.94 -16.93
C PHE A 16 -14.48 -9.54 -16.34
N PHE A 17 -13.31 -8.96 -16.65
CA PHE A 17 -12.06 -9.38 -16.03
C PHE A 17 -12.07 -9.15 -14.52
N ALA A 18 -12.52 -7.96 -14.08
CA ALA A 18 -12.67 -7.67 -12.66
C ALA A 18 -13.63 -8.64 -11.95
N LEU A 19 -14.76 -8.97 -12.58
CA LEU A 19 -15.71 -9.95 -12.05
C LEU A 19 -15.07 -11.34 -11.92
N ALA A 20 -14.31 -11.78 -12.93
CA ALA A 20 -13.61 -13.06 -12.89
C ALA A 20 -12.62 -13.11 -11.72
N VAL A 21 -11.82 -12.05 -11.52
CA VAL A 21 -10.87 -11.96 -10.39
C VAL A 21 -11.60 -12.03 -9.05
N ILE A 22 -12.73 -11.33 -8.90
CA ILE A 22 -13.54 -11.37 -7.68
C ILE A 22 -14.11 -12.77 -7.41
N LEU A 23 -14.65 -13.42 -8.44
CA LEU A 23 -15.20 -14.78 -8.32
C LEU A 23 -14.11 -15.79 -7.93
N ILE A 24 -12.93 -15.68 -8.54
CA ILE A 24 -11.77 -16.50 -8.17
C ILE A 24 -11.39 -16.25 -6.71
N ALA A 25 -11.30 -14.99 -6.28
CA ALA A 25 -10.97 -14.66 -4.89
C ALA A 25 -11.99 -15.24 -3.89
N ILE A 26 -13.29 -15.15 -4.19
CA ILE A 26 -14.36 -15.73 -3.36
C ILE A 26 -14.27 -17.25 -3.34
N PHE A 27 -14.05 -17.87 -4.50
CA PHE A 27 -13.90 -19.32 -4.61
C PHE A 27 -12.69 -19.82 -3.82
N THR A 28 -11.53 -19.18 -3.98
CA THR A 28 -10.32 -19.48 -3.20
C THR A 28 -10.57 -19.31 -1.71
N ALA A 29 -11.22 -18.23 -1.28
CA ALA A 29 -11.58 -18.03 0.12
C ALA A 29 -12.52 -19.12 0.66
N HIS A 30 -13.50 -19.55 -0.15
CA HIS A 30 -14.42 -20.64 0.20
C HIS A 30 -13.67 -21.97 0.40
N ILE A 31 -12.77 -22.33 -0.53
CA ILE A 31 -11.94 -23.53 -0.44
C ILE A 31 -11.03 -23.47 0.80
N LEU A 32 -10.34 -22.35 1.02
CA LEU A 32 -9.46 -22.18 2.19
C LEU A 32 -10.21 -22.30 3.51
N ASN A 33 -11.43 -21.74 3.60
CA ASN A 33 -12.25 -21.86 4.79
C ASN A 33 -12.74 -23.29 5.03
N LYS A 34 -12.88 -24.11 3.97
CA LYS A 34 -13.21 -25.54 4.08
C LYS A 34 -12.02 -26.37 4.56
N ILE A 35 -10.81 -26.05 4.10
CA ILE A 35 -9.57 -26.76 4.47
C ILE A 35 -9.12 -26.40 5.89
N SER A 36 -9.16 -25.12 6.24
CA SER A 36 -8.70 -24.61 7.53
C SER A 36 -9.77 -23.66 8.11
N PRO A 37 -10.83 -24.22 8.72
CA PRO A 37 -11.86 -23.40 9.32
C PRO A 37 -11.26 -22.62 10.50
N SER A 38 -11.49 -21.30 10.53
CA SER A 38 -11.12 -20.50 11.69
C SER A 38 -11.87 -20.99 12.92
N LYS A 39 -11.13 -21.51 13.90
CA LYS A 39 -11.64 -21.98 15.20
C LYS A 39 -11.91 -20.84 16.20
N LYS A 40 -11.44 -19.62 15.90
CA LYS A 40 -11.66 -18.45 16.78
C LYS A 40 -12.95 -17.73 16.39
N PHE A 41 -13.87 -17.62 17.35
CA PHE A 41 -14.99 -16.69 17.24
C PHE A 41 -14.42 -15.27 17.31
N GLN A 42 -14.46 -14.56 16.18
CA GLN A 42 -14.06 -13.16 16.10
C GLN A 42 -15.30 -12.30 15.95
N LYS A 43 -15.52 -11.39 16.92
CA LYS A 43 -16.65 -10.44 16.96
C LYS A 43 -16.84 -9.68 15.64
N TYR A 44 -15.78 -9.53 14.83
CA TYR A 44 -15.75 -8.76 13.59
C TYR A 44 -15.27 -9.56 12.37
N ARG A 45 -15.55 -10.87 12.31
CA ARG A 45 -15.10 -11.76 11.21
C ARG A 45 -15.48 -11.26 9.80
N SER A 46 -16.66 -10.68 9.64
CA SER A 46 -17.12 -10.13 8.35
C SER A 46 -16.29 -8.92 7.89
N LEU A 47 -15.83 -8.08 8.82
CA LEU A 47 -14.97 -6.94 8.51
C LEU A 47 -13.59 -7.37 8.01
N ASP A 48 -13.06 -8.49 8.51
CA ASP A 48 -11.81 -9.04 7.99
C ASP A 48 -11.97 -9.62 6.57
N GLY A 49 -13.13 -10.20 6.24
CA GLY A 49 -13.46 -10.60 4.86
C GLY A 49 -13.55 -9.38 3.92
N LEU A 50 -14.15 -8.30 4.39
CA LEU A 50 -14.26 -7.04 3.64
C LEU A 50 -12.90 -6.38 3.40
N ARG A 51 -11.95 -6.50 4.33
CA ARG A 51 -10.54 -6.13 4.12
C ARG A 51 -9.88 -6.94 3.02
N GLY A 52 -10.14 -8.25 2.98
CA GLY A 52 -9.65 -9.10 1.89
C GLY A 52 -10.16 -8.62 0.54
N LEU A 53 -11.46 -8.32 0.42
CA LEU A 53 -12.04 -7.79 -0.82
C LEU A 53 -11.46 -6.42 -1.20
N ALA A 54 -11.31 -5.51 -0.23
CA ALA A 54 -10.69 -4.21 -0.45
C ALA A 54 -9.23 -4.34 -0.94
N ALA A 55 -8.48 -5.31 -0.42
CA ALA A 55 -7.12 -5.61 -0.90
C ALA A 55 -7.11 -6.04 -2.37
N ILE A 56 -8.07 -6.87 -2.79
CA ILE A 56 -8.22 -7.30 -4.19
C ILE A 56 -8.54 -6.11 -5.11
N PHE A 57 -9.36 -5.16 -4.66
CA PHE A 57 -9.64 -3.93 -5.42
C PHE A 57 -8.38 -3.08 -5.60
N VAL A 58 -7.64 -2.82 -4.53
CA VAL A 58 -6.36 -2.06 -4.60
C VAL A 58 -5.34 -2.80 -5.48
N PHE A 59 -5.29 -4.13 -5.41
CA PHE A 59 -4.45 -4.94 -6.28
C PHE A 59 -4.82 -4.75 -7.76
N MET A 60 -6.10 -4.92 -8.13
CA MET A 60 -6.55 -4.71 -9.51
C MET A 60 -6.24 -3.31 -10.03
N HIS A 61 -6.40 -2.29 -9.18
CA HIS A 61 -6.02 -0.92 -9.50
C HIS A 61 -4.55 -0.80 -9.88
N HIS A 62 -3.63 -1.22 -9.00
CA HIS A 62 -2.20 -1.14 -9.28
C HIS A 62 -1.76 -2.06 -10.42
N SER A 63 -2.35 -3.24 -10.58
CA SER A 63 -2.10 -4.11 -11.72
C SER A 63 -2.44 -3.43 -13.05
N SER A 64 -3.55 -2.68 -13.10
CA SER A 64 -3.91 -1.92 -14.31
C SER A 64 -2.94 -0.78 -14.58
N ILE A 65 -2.49 -0.05 -13.55
CA ILE A 65 -1.45 1.00 -13.72
C ILE A 65 -0.18 0.39 -14.28
N TRP A 66 0.30 -0.71 -13.69
CA TRP A 66 1.51 -1.40 -14.16
C TRP A 66 1.40 -1.90 -15.61
N TYR A 67 0.23 -2.43 -15.99
CA TYR A 67 -0.02 -2.85 -17.36
C TYR A 67 0.15 -1.70 -18.36
N PHE A 68 -0.44 -0.53 -18.08
CA PHE A 68 -0.30 0.63 -18.97
C PHE A 68 1.10 1.24 -18.90
N TYR A 69 1.69 1.35 -17.70
CA TYR A 69 3.05 1.84 -17.50
C TYR A 69 4.07 1.06 -18.34
N LYS A 70 3.93 -0.27 -18.42
CA LYS A 70 4.81 -1.10 -19.26
C LYS A 70 4.72 -0.76 -20.76
N GLN A 71 3.60 -0.25 -21.24
CA GLN A 71 3.38 0.04 -22.66
C GLN A 71 3.75 1.47 -23.04
N ASN A 72 3.47 2.44 -22.17
CA ASN A 72 3.61 3.86 -22.48
C ASN A 72 4.70 4.57 -21.65
N HIS A 73 5.30 3.89 -20.67
CA HIS A 73 6.28 4.43 -19.72
C HIS A 73 5.77 5.64 -18.91
N ILE A 74 4.46 5.81 -18.81
CA ILE A 74 3.81 6.90 -18.10
C ILE A 74 3.10 6.34 -16.87
N TRP A 75 3.54 6.77 -15.68
CA TRP A 75 2.87 6.42 -14.43
C TRP A 75 1.63 7.32 -14.25
N ALA A 76 0.46 6.78 -14.54
CA ALA A 76 -0.81 7.51 -14.50
C ALA A 76 -1.96 6.65 -13.97
N VAL A 77 -3.03 7.31 -13.55
CA VAL A 77 -4.26 6.63 -13.13
C VAL A 77 -4.86 5.79 -14.27
N PRO A 78 -5.55 4.69 -13.96
CA PRO A 78 -6.14 3.84 -14.98
C PRO A 78 -7.13 4.62 -15.87
N PRO A 79 -7.20 4.34 -17.18
CA PRO A 79 -8.16 4.98 -18.07
C PRO A 79 -9.62 4.60 -17.75
N SER A 80 -9.82 3.49 -17.03
CA SER A 80 -11.15 3.02 -16.61
C SER A 80 -11.54 3.63 -15.25
N LYS A 81 -12.68 4.32 -15.22
CA LYS A 81 -13.27 4.87 -13.98
C LYS A 81 -13.49 3.79 -12.92
N LEU A 82 -13.86 2.57 -13.32
CA LEU A 82 -14.06 1.44 -12.41
C LEU A 82 -12.77 1.07 -11.67
N TYR A 83 -11.65 0.94 -12.40
CA TYR A 83 -10.36 0.61 -11.82
C TYR A 83 -9.79 1.74 -10.98
N THR A 84 -10.08 2.99 -11.33
CA THR A 84 -9.77 4.14 -10.46
C THR A 84 -10.54 4.07 -9.14
N GLN A 85 -11.82 3.71 -9.18
CA GLN A 85 -12.63 3.51 -7.96
C GLN A 85 -12.19 2.31 -7.14
N PHE A 86 -11.67 1.24 -7.76
CA PHE A 86 -11.09 0.13 -7.00
C PHE A 86 -9.90 0.56 -6.13
N GLY A 87 -9.05 1.46 -6.63
CA GLY A 87 -7.96 2.03 -5.84
C GLY A 87 -8.48 2.94 -4.72
N GLN A 88 -9.13 4.04 -5.12
CA GLN A 88 -9.57 5.08 -4.18
C GLN A 88 -10.59 4.53 -3.17
N GLY A 89 -11.65 3.88 -3.65
CA GLY A 89 -12.69 3.28 -2.82
C GLY A 89 -12.16 2.12 -1.96
N GLY A 90 -11.25 1.30 -2.48
CA GLY A 90 -10.60 0.24 -1.72
C GLY A 90 -9.80 0.77 -0.52
N VAL A 91 -8.96 1.78 -0.75
CA VAL A 91 -8.19 2.46 0.31
C VAL A 91 -9.11 3.16 1.31
N THR A 92 -10.13 3.89 0.84
CA THR A 92 -11.13 4.52 1.72
C THR A 92 -11.81 3.48 2.61
N MET A 93 -12.14 2.30 2.08
CA MET A 93 -12.76 1.23 2.86
C MET A 93 -11.83 0.73 3.97
N PHE A 94 -10.53 0.59 3.70
CA PHE A 94 -9.54 0.25 4.74
C PHE A 94 -9.53 1.26 5.88
N PHE A 95 -9.62 2.55 5.57
CA PHE A 95 -9.67 3.60 6.59
C PHE A 95 -10.98 3.59 7.36
N MET A 96 -12.13 3.44 6.70
CA MET A 96 -13.44 3.33 7.36
C MET A 96 -13.48 2.14 8.33
N MET A 97 -13.03 0.96 7.89
CA MET A 97 -12.96 -0.22 8.77
C MET A 97 -11.99 -0.04 9.94
N THR A 98 -10.85 0.62 9.71
CA THR A 98 -9.87 0.89 10.76
C THR A 98 -10.41 1.89 11.78
N ALA A 99 -11.10 2.95 11.32
CA ALA A 99 -11.76 3.93 12.16
C ALA A 99 -12.88 3.30 12.99
N PHE A 100 -13.71 2.43 12.39
CA PHE A 100 -14.76 1.70 13.09
C PHE A 100 -14.21 0.86 14.26
N LEU A 101 -13.17 0.05 14.01
CA LEU A 101 -12.58 -0.77 15.07
C LEU A 101 -11.89 0.08 16.16
N PHE A 102 -11.30 1.21 15.76
CA PHE A 102 -10.65 2.11 16.70
C PHE A 102 -11.67 2.79 17.61
N TRP A 103 -12.74 3.36 17.04
CA TRP A 103 -13.83 3.98 17.78
C TRP A 103 -14.54 2.98 18.70
N GLY A 104 -14.75 1.75 18.23
CA GLY A 104 -15.30 0.67 19.06
C GLY A 104 -14.46 0.39 20.32
N LYS A 105 -13.13 0.37 20.19
CA LYS A 105 -12.23 0.22 21.35
C LYS A 105 -12.29 1.42 22.29
N VAL A 106 -12.32 2.63 21.75
CA VAL A 106 -12.40 3.86 22.55
C VAL A 106 -13.67 3.90 23.39
N ARG A 107 -14.80 3.47 22.82
CA ARG A 107 -16.09 3.45 23.53
C ARG A 107 -16.19 2.35 24.59
N GLU A 108 -15.55 1.20 24.36
CA GLU A 108 -15.63 0.04 25.26
C GLU A 108 -14.60 0.07 26.40
N SER A 109 -13.58 0.95 26.35
CA SER A 109 -12.49 0.99 27.33
C SER A 109 -12.35 2.37 27.96
N SER A 110 -12.40 2.44 29.30
CA SER A 110 -12.19 3.67 30.07
C SER A 110 -10.72 4.08 30.19
N ASP A 111 -9.79 3.13 29.99
CA ASP A 111 -8.36 3.37 29.99
C ASP A 111 -7.74 2.74 28.73
N ILE A 112 -7.20 3.57 27.85
CA ILE A 112 -6.67 3.16 26.55
C ILE A 112 -5.16 3.28 26.60
N ASP A 113 -4.49 2.13 26.52
CA ASP A 113 -3.05 2.09 26.32
C ASP A 113 -2.71 2.45 24.86
N TRP A 114 -2.50 3.74 24.64
CA TRP A 114 -2.11 4.31 23.35
C TRP A 114 -0.79 3.73 22.84
N ILE A 115 0.17 3.48 23.73
CA ILE A 115 1.49 2.96 23.37
C ILE A 115 1.35 1.55 22.80
N LYS A 116 0.60 0.68 23.47
CA LYS A 116 0.33 -0.69 22.99
C LYS A 116 -0.44 -0.69 21.68
N LEU A 117 -1.40 0.22 21.50
CA LEU A 117 -2.19 0.33 20.28
C LEU A 117 -1.31 0.68 19.07
N TYR A 118 -0.44 1.68 19.19
CA TYR A 118 0.43 2.10 18.10
C TYR A 118 1.61 1.14 17.89
N SER A 119 2.23 0.65 18.96
CA SER A 119 3.33 -0.33 18.87
C SER A 119 2.91 -1.59 18.11
N SER A 120 1.70 -2.10 18.37
CA SER A 120 1.15 -3.25 17.65
C SER A 120 1.00 -3.02 16.13
N ARG A 121 0.79 -1.76 15.71
CA ARG A 121 0.66 -1.39 14.29
C ARG A 121 2.02 -1.26 13.64
N ILE A 122 2.97 -0.61 14.31
CA ILE A 122 4.35 -0.48 13.82
C ILE A 122 4.99 -1.85 13.66
N MET A 123 4.87 -2.74 14.65
CA MET A 123 5.43 -4.10 14.59
C MET A 123 4.83 -4.96 13.48
N ARG A 124 3.62 -4.62 12.99
CA ARG A 124 3.01 -5.28 11.84
C ARG A 124 3.44 -4.69 10.50
N LEU A 125 3.60 -3.37 10.41
CA LEU A 125 3.89 -2.68 9.15
C LEU A 125 5.39 -2.58 8.86
N ALA A 126 6.22 -2.40 9.88
CA ALA A 126 7.66 -2.20 9.74
C ALA A 126 8.38 -3.38 9.06
N PRO A 127 8.13 -4.66 9.42
CA PRO A 127 8.81 -5.78 8.75
C PRO A 127 8.54 -5.82 7.24
N LEU A 128 7.29 -5.60 6.85
CA LEU A 128 6.89 -5.56 5.45
C LEU A 128 7.47 -4.35 4.71
N TYR A 129 7.51 -3.19 5.38
CA TYR A 129 8.13 -1.98 4.84
C TYR A 129 9.61 -2.20 4.53
N TYR A 130 10.40 -2.70 5.50
CA TYR A 130 11.83 -2.93 5.29
C TYR A 130 12.09 -3.97 4.21
N PHE A 131 11.26 -5.01 4.13
CA PHE A 131 11.33 -5.98 3.05
C PHE A 131 11.05 -5.34 1.67
N SER A 132 10.03 -4.50 1.57
CA SER A 132 9.71 -3.76 0.34
C SER A 132 10.82 -2.79 -0.07
N ILE A 133 11.42 -2.08 0.89
CA ILE A 133 12.53 -1.17 0.63
C ILE A 133 13.77 -1.94 0.20
N LEU A 134 14.09 -3.07 0.83
CA LEU A 134 15.19 -3.94 0.42
C LEU A 134 15.03 -4.35 -1.05
N ILE A 135 13.84 -4.80 -1.44
CA ILE A 135 13.53 -5.13 -2.83
C ILE A 135 13.74 -3.92 -3.74
N LEU A 136 13.26 -2.74 -3.34
CA LEU A 136 13.44 -1.50 -4.10
C LEU A 136 14.92 -1.18 -4.31
N PHE A 137 15.76 -1.28 -3.28
CA PHE A 137 17.21 -1.08 -3.41
C PHE A 137 17.85 -2.10 -4.36
N VAL A 138 17.41 -3.37 -4.32
CA VAL A 138 17.90 -4.42 -5.23
C VAL A 138 17.52 -4.10 -6.68
N PHE A 139 16.26 -3.72 -6.95
CA PHE A 139 15.83 -3.32 -8.28
C PHE A 139 16.56 -2.07 -8.79
N ALA A 140 16.68 -1.04 -7.94
CA ALA A 140 17.42 0.18 -8.28
C ALA A 140 18.90 -0.10 -8.57
N PHE A 141 19.49 -1.09 -7.88
CA PHE A 141 20.86 -1.54 -8.17
C PHE A 141 20.96 -2.17 -9.57
N PHE A 142 20.04 -3.05 -9.95
CA PHE A 142 20.08 -3.67 -11.29
C PHE A 142 19.78 -2.70 -12.43
N GLU A 143 18.97 -1.66 -12.19
CA GLU A 143 18.59 -0.68 -13.21
C GLU A 143 19.65 0.43 -13.40
N SER A 144 20.54 0.64 -12.42
CA SER A 144 21.48 1.76 -12.46
C SER A 144 22.68 1.46 -13.37
N ASN A 145 22.90 2.32 -14.37
CA ASN A 145 24.03 2.20 -15.30
C ASN A 145 25.38 2.67 -14.73
N ASN A 146 25.37 3.51 -13.68
CA ASN A 146 26.56 4.19 -13.16
C ASN A 146 26.66 4.10 -11.63
N ILE A 147 26.43 2.89 -11.10
CA ILE A 147 26.42 2.58 -9.67
C ILE A 147 27.66 3.09 -8.94
N SER A 148 28.85 2.96 -9.55
CA SER A 148 30.13 3.34 -8.94
C SER A 148 30.22 4.83 -8.58
N LEU A 149 29.58 5.71 -9.36
CA LEU A 149 29.53 7.15 -9.09
C LEU A 149 28.61 7.46 -7.90
N TYR A 150 27.51 6.72 -7.78
CA TYR A 150 26.50 7.01 -6.76
C TYR A 150 26.74 6.29 -5.43
N ILE A 151 27.40 5.13 -5.41
CA ILE A 151 27.74 4.43 -4.16
C ILE A 151 28.57 5.32 -3.25
N ASN A 152 29.57 6.02 -3.80
CA ASN A 152 30.45 6.88 -3.02
C ASN A 152 29.76 8.18 -2.56
N SER A 153 28.69 8.57 -3.26
CA SER A 153 27.85 9.72 -2.94
C SER A 153 26.56 9.36 -2.17
N LEU A 154 26.34 8.07 -1.87
CA LEU A 154 25.15 7.62 -1.18
C LEU A 154 25.18 8.19 0.23
N SER A 155 24.54 9.35 0.39
CA SER A 155 24.55 10.08 1.63
C SER A 155 23.94 9.23 2.73
N LEU A 156 24.59 9.18 3.90
CA LEU A 156 23.98 8.63 5.12
C LEU A 156 22.58 9.20 5.35
N LYS A 157 22.31 10.43 4.89
CA LYS A 157 20.98 11.04 4.91
C LYS A 157 19.94 10.25 4.11
N CYS A 158 20.28 9.74 2.93
CA CYS A 158 19.37 8.96 2.08
C CYS A 158 19.05 7.61 2.73
N LEU A 159 20.07 6.94 3.28
CA LEU A 159 19.87 5.69 4.01
C LEU A 159 19.01 5.89 5.26
N LEU A 160 19.31 6.94 6.04
CA LEU A 160 18.52 7.34 7.21
C LEU A 160 17.09 7.72 6.83
N HIS A 161 16.88 8.36 5.67
CA HIS A 161 15.56 8.73 5.19
C HIS A 161 14.67 7.50 4.95
N TYR A 162 15.19 6.50 4.24
CA TYR A 162 14.48 5.24 4.03
C TYR A 162 14.32 4.43 5.31
N PHE A 163 15.30 4.48 6.22
CA PHE A 163 15.19 3.86 7.54
C PHE A 163 14.11 4.52 8.41
N LEU A 164 14.00 5.85 8.36
CA LEU A 164 12.95 6.65 9.01
C LEU A 164 11.65 6.68 8.21
N PHE A 165 11.35 5.59 7.50
CA PHE A 165 10.07 5.36 6.83
C PHE A 165 9.73 6.29 5.66
N SER A 166 10.71 6.98 5.08
CA SER A 166 10.50 7.91 3.95
C SER A 166 9.60 9.11 4.30
N ILE A 167 9.78 9.67 5.50
CA ILE A 167 9.05 10.87 5.94
C ILE A 167 9.44 12.07 5.05
N GLY A 168 8.47 12.61 4.31
CA GLY A 168 8.69 13.79 3.45
C GLY A 168 8.91 13.50 1.97
N GLY A 169 8.74 12.24 1.52
CA GLY A 169 8.80 11.84 0.10
C GLY A 169 9.74 10.67 -0.13
N GLU A 170 9.85 10.20 -1.37
CA GLU A 170 10.78 9.11 -1.74
C GLU A 170 11.87 9.65 -2.67
N PRO A 171 13.10 9.88 -2.18
CA PRO A 171 14.19 10.39 -3.02
C PRO A 171 14.68 9.32 -4.00
N ASN A 172 15.16 9.75 -5.16
CA ASN A 172 15.74 8.87 -6.17
C ASN A 172 16.95 8.09 -5.60
N ILE A 173 17.08 6.82 -5.97
CA ILE A 173 18.16 5.93 -5.53
C ILE A 173 19.09 5.63 -6.70
N PHE A 174 20.41 5.66 -6.47
CA PHE A 174 21.45 5.33 -7.46
C PHE A 174 21.32 6.06 -8.81
N GLY A 175 20.82 7.30 -8.81
CA GLY A 175 20.63 8.10 -10.02
C GLY A 175 19.46 7.66 -10.90
N VAL A 176 18.65 6.67 -10.47
CA VAL A 176 17.45 6.24 -11.17
C VAL A 176 16.33 7.25 -10.90
N ASN A 177 15.75 7.82 -11.96
CA ASN A 177 14.64 8.74 -11.82
C ASN A 177 13.34 7.99 -11.49
N ASN A 178 12.51 8.57 -10.61
CA ASN A 178 11.19 8.07 -10.24
C ASN A 178 11.19 6.68 -9.59
N THR A 179 12.13 6.43 -8.67
CA THR A 179 12.19 5.15 -7.93
C THR A 179 10.92 4.81 -7.15
N PHE A 180 10.10 5.81 -6.81
CA PHE A 180 8.79 5.62 -6.17
C PHE A 180 7.87 4.70 -6.98
N VAL A 181 8.02 4.68 -8.32
CA VAL A 181 7.23 3.84 -9.23
C VAL A 181 7.42 2.36 -8.91
N PHE A 182 8.60 1.95 -8.45
CA PHE A 182 8.88 0.54 -8.13
C PHE A 182 8.00 -0.02 -7.01
N ASN A 183 7.62 0.79 -6.02
CA ASN A 183 6.62 0.37 -5.02
C ASN A 183 5.21 0.88 -5.32
N ALA A 184 5.00 1.55 -6.46
CA ALA A 184 3.75 2.23 -6.80
C ALA A 184 3.39 3.40 -5.86
N GLY A 185 4.38 3.98 -5.18
CA GLY A 185 4.22 5.08 -4.24
C GLY A 185 3.28 4.79 -3.07
N VAL A 186 3.28 3.56 -2.52
CA VAL A 186 2.38 3.09 -1.44
C VAL A 186 2.94 3.28 -0.03
N THR A 187 4.17 3.77 0.13
CA THR A 187 4.83 3.89 1.45
C THR A 187 4.26 4.98 2.34
N TRP A 188 3.49 5.92 1.78
CA TRP A 188 2.98 7.11 2.48
C TRP A 188 2.26 6.82 3.79
N THR A 189 1.56 5.70 3.93
CA THR A 189 0.74 5.40 5.11
C THR A 189 1.55 5.36 6.41
N LEU A 190 2.81 4.93 6.37
CA LEU A 190 3.65 4.75 7.56
C LEU A 190 4.21 6.07 8.10
N PRO A 191 4.75 6.99 7.26
CA PRO A 191 4.96 8.39 7.62
C PRO A 191 3.75 9.05 8.26
N TYR A 192 2.55 8.88 7.69
CA TYR A 192 1.35 9.46 8.27
C TYR A 192 1.08 8.91 9.67
N LEU A 193 1.14 7.59 9.86
CA LEU A 193 0.97 6.96 11.18
C LEU A 193 1.95 7.55 12.21
N ILE A 194 3.23 7.64 11.87
CA ILE A 194 4.27 8.16 12.77
C ILE A 194 4.08 9.66 13.02
N SER A 195 3.76 10.44 11.98
CA SER A 195 3.53 11.87 12.10
C SER A 195 2.33 12.22 12.97
N THR A 196 1.31 11.36 13.05
CA THR A 196 0.18 11.55 13.98
C THR A 196 0.51 11.17 15.41
N MET A 197 1.49 10.30 15.64
CA MET A 197 1.96 9.93 16.99
C MET A 197 2.81 11.02 17.64
N ILE A 198 3.62 11.72 16.83
CA ILE A 198 4.57 12.74 17.30
C ILE A 198 3.89 13.92 18.06
N PRO A 199 2.76 14.48 17.58
CA PRO A 199 1.97 15.47 18.33
C PRO A 199 1.34 14.91 19.61
N LEU A 200 0.92 13.64 19.61
CA LEU A 200 0.40 12.96 20.80
C LEU A 200 1.49 12.75 21.87
N SER A 201 2.77 12.78 21.49
CA SER A 201 3.94 12.72 22.38
C SER A 201 4.67 14.06 22.57
N GLY A 202 4.10 15.17 22.08
CA GLY A 202 4.63 16.52 22.32
C GLY A 202 5.89 16.93 21.55
N ALA A 203 6.34 16.17 20.54
CA ALA A 203 7.52 16.51 19.74
C ALA A 203 7.12 17.18 18.40
N SER A 204 7.97 18.05 17.86
CA SER A 204 7.73 18.80 16.60
C SER A 204 8.51 18.17 15.44
N ALA A 205 7.82 17.62 14.43
CA ALA A 205 8.39 16.86 13.31
C ALA A 205 8.87 17.71 12.10
N ARG A 206 9.07 19.03 12.26
CA ARG A 206 9.29 19.93 11.11
C ARG A 206 10.70 19.92 10.50
N ALA A 207 11.65 19.16 11.03
CA ALA A 207 13.08 19.33 10.68
C ALA A 207 13.64 18.42 9.56
N LEU A 208 12.89 17.46 9.02
CA LEU A 208 13.47 16.38 8.18
C LEU A 208 13.15 16.46 6.67
N VAL A 209 12.59 17.55 6.18
CA VAL A 209 11.98 17.59 4.83
C VAL A 209 12.96 17.91 3.68
N ARG A 210 14.27 17.91 3.89
CA ARG A 210 15.22 18.18 2.79
C ARG A 210 16.44 17.25 2.84
N CYS A 211 16.45 16.26 1.95
CA CYS A 211 17.66 15.56 1.52
C CYS A 211 18.55 16.49 0.68
#